data_AF-A0A534LGK5-F1
#
_entry.id   AF-A0A534LGK5-F1
#
_cell.length_a   1.000
_cell.length_b   1.000
_cell.length_c   1.000
_cell.angle_alpha   90.00
_cell.angle_beta   90.00
_cell.angle_gamma   90.00
#
_symmetry.space_group_name_H-M   'P 1'
#
loop_
_entity.id
_entity.type
_entity.pdbx_description
1 polymer ?
#
loop_
_entity_poly.entity_id
_entity_poly.type
_entity_poly.pdbx_seq_one_letter_code
_entity_poly.pdbx_strand_id
1 'polypeptide(L)'
;MDRERTKGDARAVEDPIAAIFDLAESVDRQTPKIRKMLRYVRWFVSVWLLLDFFLILLSAAAFGGSPGLALLLFVPIVILLLAVRSVSGSTGRLVLLIFVLIFGGLQVLTTGGLVFLGAVLVALFILGFSILELMRDLRSFFDYFALRHRVIQRVRQADPVVYVPDGKDAVQRILSYLGATSSDVRGIMATPGAVATPALLTGKSGLTYSFDAYVRRDPSTLWRFTNLGAAGFAVFVKGFERAPTLADLQALKTAIEDVAGATKIPPARILVLWRSKADESVTPDVYEFLTKESARVKIRGSTFVCSLELAIERDDGTYDFIPVVVEPVMSGTGTPTAA
;
A
#
# COMPACT_ATOMS: atom_id res chain seq x y z
N MET A 1 -17.80 -52.04 -1.39
CA MET A 1 -18.56 -50.81 -1.70
C MET A 1 -17.68 -49.60 -1.40
N ASP A 2 -16.45 -49.58 -1.91
CA ASP A 2 -16.03 -49.23 -3.28
C ASP A 2 -16.16 -47.75 -3.59
N ARG A 3 -15.10 -47.05 -3.20
CA ARG A 3 -14.53 -45.91 -3.89
C ARG A 3 -14.17 -46.32 -5.32
N GLU A 4 -14.97 -45.97 -6.31
CA GLU A 4 -14.46 -45.72 -7.67
C GLU A 4 -15.51 -45.04 -8.56
N ARG A 5 -15.06 -43.99 -9.26
CA ARG A 5 -15.64 -43.39 -10.48
C ARG A 5 -16.98 -42.65 -10.36
N THR A 6 -16.92 -41.40 -9.91
CA THR A 6 -17.49 -40.30 -10.69
C THR A 6 -16.36 -39.54 -11.38
N LYS A 7 -15.76 -40.21 -12.37
CA LYS A 7 -14.86 -39.57 -13.33
C LYS A 7 -15.73 -39.15 -14.51
N GLY A 8 -15.87 -37.84 -14.72
CA GLY A 8 -16.32 -37.27 -15.98
C GLY A 8 -17.76 -36.78 -16.01
N ASP A 9 -18.01 -35.63 -15.40
CA ASP A 9 -18.82 -34.64 -16.09
C ASP A 9 -18.01 -33.34 -16.16
N ALA A 10 -17.54 -33.00 -17.37
CA ALA A 10 -16.80 -31.77 -17.61
C ALA A 10 -17.68 -30.51 -17.47
N ARG A 11 -18.98 -30.68 -17.18
CA ARG A 11 -19.96 -29.62 -16.90
C ARG A 11 -20.47 -29.60 -15.46
N ALA A 12 -20.05 -30.53 -14.60
CA ALA A 12 -20.22 -30.41 -13.15
C ALA A 12 -19.17 -29.42 -12.62
N VAL A 13 -19.28 -28.18 -13.07
CA VAL A 13 -18.55 -27.06 -12.48
C VAL A 13 -19.16 -26.91 -11.08
N GLU A 14 -18.45 -27.40 -10.06
CA GLU A 14 -18.59 -26.89 -8.70
C GLU A 14 -18.72 -25.38 -8.83
N ASP A 15 -19.86 -24.84 -8.38
CA ASP A 15 -20.33 -23.47 -8.58
C ASP A 15 -19.15 -22.54 -8.93
N PRO A 16 -19.03 -22.03 -10.18
CA PRO A 16 -17.80 -21.37 -10.64
C PRO A 16 -17.38 -20.22 -9.73
N ILE A 17 -18.33 -19.67 -8.98
CA ILE A 17 -18.09 -18.72 -7.90
C ILE A 17 -17.30 -19.39 -6.76
N ALA A 18 -17.74 -20.51 -6.21
CA ALA A 18 -17.04 -21.27 -5.16
C ALA A 18 -15.62 -21.69 -5.58
N ALA A 19 -15.42 -22.18 -6.80
CA ALA A 19 -14.09 -22.56 -7.29
C ALA A 19 -13.12 -21.36 -7.41
N ILE A 20 -13.60 -20.20 -7.84
CA ILE A 20 -12.82 -18.95 -7.87
C ILE A 20 -12.49 -18.48 -6.44
N PHE A 21 -13.40 -18.70 -5.49
CA PHE A 21 -13.20 -18.36 -4.09
C PHE A 21 -12.18 -19.26 -3.40
N ASP A 22 -12.24 -20.57 -3.59
CA ASP A 22 -11.27 -21.52 -3.04
C ASP A 22 -9.87 -21.25 -3.60
N LEU A 23 -9.78 -20.90 -4.89
CA LEU A 23 -8.55 -20.44 -5.50
C LEU A 23 -8.05 -19.15 -4.83
N ALA A 24 -8.91 -18.17 -4.62
CA ALA A 24 -8.54 -16.92 -3.98
C ALA A 24 -8.12 -17.08 -2.50
N GLU A 25 -8.76 -17.99 -1.75
CA GLU A 25 -8.40 -18.31 -0.37
C GLU A 25 -7.06 -19.06 -0.29
N SER A 26 -6.81 -19.96 -1.24
CA SER A 26 -5.51 -20.63 -1.36
C SER A 26 -4.37 -19.65 -1.68
N VAL A 27 -4.64 -18.62 -2.49
CA VAL A 27 -3.69 -17.55 -2.79
C VAL A 27 -3.46 -16.66 -1.57
N ASP A 28 -4.50 -16.30 -0.80
CA ASP A 28 -4.36 -15.48 0.40
C ASP A 28 -3.49 -16.16 1.48
N ARG A 29 -3.68 -17.47 1.70
CA ARG A 29 -2.83 -18.26 2.62
C ARG A 29 -1.36 -18.26 2.19
N GLN A 30 -1.07 -18.10 0.89
CA GLN A 30 0.29 -18.05 0.36
C GLN A 30 0.87 -16.63 0.30
N THR A 31 0.05 -15.58 0.32
CA THR A 31 0.45 -14.15 0.32
C THR A 31 1.62 -13.83 1.26
N PRO A 32 1.66 -14.24 2.55
CA PRO A 32 2.79 -13.93 3.42
C PRO A 32 4.10 -14.61 2.99
N LYS A 33 4.03 -15.85 2.46
CA LYS A 33 5.19 -16.57 1.92
C LYS A 33 5.70 -15.90 0.65
N ILE A 34 4.79 -15.53 -0.26
CA ILE A 34 5.09 -14.80 -1.49
C ILE A 34 5.74 -13.45 -1.16
N ARG A 35 5.21 -12.70 -0.18
CA ARG A 35 5.78 -11.42 0.28
C ARG A 35 7.21 -11.58 0.81
N LYS A 36 7.47 -12.64 1.59
CA LYS A 36 8.82 -12.94 2.10
C LYS A 36 9.76 -13.31 0.95
N MET A 37 9.32 -14.14 0.02
CA MET A 37 10.08 -14.53 -1.18
C MET A 37 10.42 -13.32 -2.05
N LEU A 38 9.43 -12.48 -2.40
CA LEU A 38 9.64 -11.26 -3.17
C LEU A 38 10.62 -10.29 -2.49
N ARG A 39 10.64 -10.25 -1.15
CA ARG A 39 11.61 -9.44 -0.41
C ARG A 39 13.04 -9.96 -0.59
N TYR A 40 13.25 -11.27 -0.48
CA TYR A 40 14.57 -11.87 -0.66
C TYR A 40 15.05 -11.77 -2.10
N VAL A 41 14.20 -12.08 -3.07
CA VAL A 41 14.55 -11.98 -4.50
C VAL A 41 14.90 -10.53 -4.85
N ARG A 42 14.15 -9.54 -4.33
CA ARG A 42 14.48 -8.12 -4.55
C ARG A 42 15.86 -7.77 -3.98
N TRP A 43 16.17 -8.25 -2.78
CA TRP A 43 17.46 -7.99 -2.14
C TRP A 43 18.60 -8.65 -2.92
N PHE A 44 18.43 -9.92 -3.28
CA PHE A 44 19.38 -10.69 -4.09
C PHE A 44 19.66 -10.00 -5.43
N VAL A 45 18.63 -9.62 -6.18
CA VAL A 45 18.80 -8.95 -7.48
C VAL A 45 19.43 -7.57 -7.29
N SER A 46 19.09 -6.83 -6.23
CA SER A 46 19.72 -5.53 -5.96
C SER A 46 21.22 -5.64 -5.66
N VAL A 47 21.61 -6.65 -4.87
CA VAL A 47 23.03 -6.94 -4.58
C VAL A 47 23.75 -7.43 -5.85
N TRP A 48 23.08 -8.27 -6.65
CA TRP A 48 23.62 -8.73 -7.93
C TRP A 48 23.86 -7.57 -8.90
N LEU A 49 22.91 -6.66 -9.08
CA LEU A 49 23.09 -5.47 -9.94
C LEU A 49 24.21 -4.56 -9.47
N LEU A 50 24.41 -4.44 -8.15
CA LEU A 50 25.54 -3.69 -7.59
C LEU A 50 26.87 -4.38 -7.96
N LEU A 51 26.95 -5.70 -7.80
CA LEU A 51 28.12 -6.48 -8.19
C LEU A 51 28.38 -6.36 -9.69
N ASP A 52 27.35 -6.48 -10.51
CA ASP A 52 27.41 -6.40 -11.96
C ASP A 52 27.91 -5.03 -12.45
N PHE A 53 27.47 -3.94 -11.80
CA PHE A 53 28.02 -2.61 -12.01
C PHE A 53 29.54 -2.56 -11.79
N PHE A 54 30.03 -3.13 -10.68
CA PHE A 54 31.47 -3.19 -10.42
C PHE A 54 32.20 -4.07 -11.42
N LEU A 55 31.61 -5.20 -11.85
CA LEU A 55 32.18 -6.09 -12.86
C LEU A 55 32.31 -5.38 -14.22
N ILE A 56 31.31 -4.60 -14.62
CA ILE A 56 31.36 -3.79 -15.84
C ILE A 56 32.53 -2.80 -15.77
N LEU A 57 32.66 -2.05 -14.67
CA LEU A 57 33.77 -1.09 -14.51
C LEU A 57 35.14 -1.78 -14.47
N LEU A 58 35.25 -2.91 -13.77
CA LEU A 58 36.50 -3.64 -13.64
C LEU A 58 36.91 -4.29 -14.97
N SER A 59 35.95 -4.79 -15.74
CA SER A 59 36.21 -5.31 -17.10
C SER A 59 36.73 -4.22 -18.04
N ALA A 60 36.19 -3.01 -17.97
CA ALA A 60 36.68 -1.86 -18.72
C ALA A 60 38.08 -1.40 -18.24
N ALA A 61 38.36 -1.47 -16.93
CA ALA A 61 39.66 -1.07 -16.39
C ALA A 61 40.79 -2.07 -16.69
N ALA A 62 40.53 -3.37 -16.60
CA ALA A 62 41.56 -4.41 -16.62
C ALA A 62 41.99 -4.84 -18.04
N PHE A 63 41.16 -4.62 -19.06
CA PHE A 63 41.35 -5.22 -20.39
C PHE A 63 41.50 -4.19 -21.52
N GLY A 64 42.21 -3.09 -21.23
CA GLY A 64 42.54 -2.05 -22.22
C GLY A 64 41.36 -1.18 -22.63
N GLY A 65 40.29 -1.17 -21.83
CA GLY A 65 39.12 -0.33 -22.02
C GLY A 65 39.24 1.04 -21.36
N SER A 66 38.10 1.72 -21.22
CA SER A 66 38.02 3.07 -20.64
C SER A 66 37.01 3.12 -19.48
N PRO A 67 37.45 2.88 -18.23
CA PRO A 67 36.53 2.81 -17.09
C PRO A 67 35.81 4.15 -16.82
N GLY A 68 36.45 5.28 -17.15
CA GLY A 68 35.80 6.60 -17.05
C GLY A 68 34.64 6.77 -18.03
N LEU A 69 34.78 6.32 -19.28
CA LEU A 69 33.69 6.33 -20.26
C LEU A 69 32.61 5.30 -19.90
N ALA A 70 33.00 4.13 -19.40
CA ALA A 70 32.06 3.13 -18.88
C ALA A 70 31.20 3.69 -17.75
N LEU A 71 31.79 4.44 -16.80
CA LEU A 71 31.02 5.09 -15.73
C LEU A 71 30.09 6.17 -16.28
N LEU A 72 30.58 6.99 -17.22
CA LEU A 72 29.80 8.06 -17.83
C LEU A 72 28.58 7.53 -18.59
N LEU A 73 28.75 6.46 -19.37
CA LEU A 73 27.68 5.82 -20.15
C LEU A 73 26.71 4.99 -19.28
N PHE A 74 27.13 4.53 -18.11
CA PHE A 74 26.27 3.80 -17.19
C PHE A 74 25.18 4.68 -16.57
N VAL A 75 25.51 5.94 -16.23
CA VAL A 75 24.55 6.91 -15.66
C VAL A 75 23.30 7.10 -16.52
N PRO A 76 23.39 7.42 -17.83
CA PRO A 76 22.21 7.56 -18.67
C PRO A 76 21.44 6.25 -18.84
N ILE A 77 22.10 5.08 -18.84
CA ILE A 77 21.39 3.78 -18.86
C ILE A 77 20.46 3.66 -17.64
N VAL A 78 20.98 3.94 -16.44
CA VAL A 78 20.19 3.90 -15.20
C VAL A 78 19.07 4.93 -15.23
N ILE A 79 19.34 6.16 -15.68
CA ILE A 79 18.32 7.22 -15.77
C ILE A 79 17.21 6.83 -16.74
N LEU A 80 17.55 6.30 -17.93
CA LEU A 80 16.58 5.88 -18.93
C LEU A 80 15.74 4.71 -18.43
N LEU A 81 16.36 3.70 -17.81
CA LEU A 81 15.67 2.58 -17.18
C LEU A 81 14.73 3.04 -16.04
N LEU A 82 15.12 4.05 -15.26
CA LEU A 82 14.24 4.68 -14.28
C LEU A 82 13.12 5.51 -14.93
N ALA A 83 13.39 6.17 -16.05
CA ALA A 83 12.45 7.00 -16.78
C ALA A 83 11.34 6.18 -17.45
N VAL A 84 11.65 4.95 -17.92
CA VAL A 84 10.64 4.01 -18.47
C VAL A 84 9.45 3.85 -17.51
N ARG A 85 9.71 3.93 -16.20
CA ARG A 85 8.71 3.83 -15.13
C ARG A 85 7.74 5.00 -15.09
N SER A 86 8.19 6.19 -15.48
CA SER A 86 7.40 7.42 -15.41
C SER A 86 6.47 7.61 -16.62
N VAL A 87 6.71 6.86 -17.69
CA VAL A 87 5.99 7.01 -18.95
C VAL A 87 4.84 6.01 -19.03
N SER A 88 3.62 6.51 -19.19
CA SER A 88 2.40 5.71 -19.32
C SER A 88 2.14 5.20 -20.75
N GLY A 89 2.67 5.89 -21.78
CA GLY A 89 2.44 5.54 -23.18
C GLY A 89 3.38 4.45 -23.72
N SER A 90 2.81 3.48 -24.46
CA SER A 90 3.55 2.39 -25.13
C SER A 90 4.68 2.92 -26.03
N THR A 91 4.38 3.94 -26.85
CA THR A 91 5.36 4.56 -27.75
C THR A 91 6.53 5.20 -27.00
N GLY A 92 6.27 5.90 -25.90
CA GLY A 92 7.32 6.54 -25.12
C GLY A 92 8.22 5.54 -24.40
N ARG A 93 7.66 4.42 -23.91
CA ARG A 93 8.45 3.31 -23.35
C ARG A 93 9.35 2.68 -24.41
N LEU A 94 8.83 2.45 -25.62
CA LEU A 94 9.58 1.86 -26.72
C LEU A 94 10.77 2.75 -27.09
N VAL A 95 10.57 4.07 -27.20
CA VAL A 95 11.65 5.04 -27.46
C VAL A 95 12.74 4.97 -26.39
N LEU A 96 12.36 4.96 -25.11
CA LEU A 96 13.33 4.87 -24.01
C LEU A 96 14.11 3.54 -24.03
N LEU A 97 13.45 2.42 -24.35
CA LEU A 97 14.12 1.12 -24.49
C LEU A 97 15.11 1.10 -25.66
N ILE A 98 14.80 1.76 -26.78
CA ILE A 98 15.76 1.93 -27.88
C ILE A 98 16.99 2.70 -27.39
N PHE A 99 16.81 3.79 -26.64
CA PHE A 99 17.95 4.52 -26.08
C PHE A 99 18.76 3.66 -25.11
N VAL A 100 18.11 2.85 -24.26
CA VAL A 100 18.81 1.92 -23.36
C VAL A 100 19.66 0.93 -24.17
N LEU A 101 19.16 0.40 -25.29
CA LEU A 101 19.93 -0.49 -26.17
C LEU A 101 21.10 0.22 -26.84
N ILE A 102 20.92 1.47 -27.29
CA ILE A 102 22.00 2.27 -27.90
C ILE A 102 23.11 2.52 -26.88
N PHE A 103 22.75 3.04 -25.69
CA PHE A 103 23.72 3.27 -24.62
C PHE A 103 24.35 1.97 -24.11
N GLY A 104 23.58 0.88 -24.05
CA GLY A 104 24.08 -0.45 -23.74
C GLY A 104 25.12 -0.93 -24.76
N GLY A 105 24.85 -0.76 -26.06
CA GLY A 105 25.83 -1.07 -27.11
C GLY A 105 27.11 -0.25 -26.99
N LEU A 106 27.00 1.05 -26.72
CA LEU A 106 28.16 1.91 -26.46
C LEU A 106 28.92 1.47 -25.20
N GLN A 107 28.22 1.05 -24.14
CA GLN A 107 28.82 0.52 -22.92
C GLN A 107 29.66 -0.72 -23.20
N VAL A 108 29.18 -1.62 -24.05
CA VAL A 108 29.92 -2.83 -24.44
C VAL A 108 31.25 -2.48 -25.11
N LEU A 109 31.28 -1.47 -25.97
CA LEU A 109 32.50 -1.02 -26.63
C LEU A 109 33.57 -0.50 -25.64
N THR A 110 33.17 -0.05 -24.45
CA THR A 110 34.11 0.42 -23.41
C THR A 110 34.93 -0.70 -22.77
N THR A 111 34.53 -1.97 -22.95
CA THR A 111 35.21 -3.14 -22.36
C THR A 111 36.43 -3.63 -23.14
N GLY A 112 36.78 -2.97 -24.24
CA GLY A 112 38.01 -3.24 -24.99
C GLY A 112 38.07 -4.66 -25.52
N GLY A 113 39.10 -5.43 -25.15
CA GLY A 113 39.30 -6.80 -25.64
C GLY A 113 38.25 -7.82 -25.17
N LEU A 114 37.40 -7.47 -24.20
CA LEU A 114 36.37 -8.35 -23.63
C LEU A 114 34.95 -7.98 -24.06
N VAL A 115 34.76 -7.50 -25.30
CA VAL A 115 33.45 -7.11 -25.86
C VAL A 115 32.35 -8.14 -25.58
N PHE A 116 32.64 -9.44 -25.72
CA PHE A 116 31.67 -10.50 -25.45
C PHE A 116 31.23 -10.53 -23.98
N LEU A 117 32.18 -10.48 -23.04
CA LEU A 117 31.87 -10.43 -21.61
C LEU A 117 31.12 -9.13 -21.26
N GLY A 118 31.53 -8.00 -21.84
CA GLY A 118 30.85 -6.72 -21.70
C GLY A 118 29.39 -6.81 -22.17
N ALA A 119 29.13 -7.45 -23.31
CA ALA A 119 27.77 -7.67 -23.82
C ALA A 119 26.92 -8.50 -22.86
N VAL A 120 27.49 -9.58 -22.30
CA VAL A 120 26.80 -10.41 -21.31
C VAL A 120 26.48 -9.62 -20.05
N LEU A 121 27.45 -8.89 -19.48
CA LEU A 121 27.26 -8.11 -18.26
C LEU A 121 26.22 -7.00 -18.46
N VAL A 122 26.29 -6.24 -19.56
CA VAL A 122 25.30 -5.19 -19.86
C VAL A 122 23.90 -5.78 -20.06
N ALA A 123 23.78 -6.93 -20.73
CA ALA A 123 22.49 -7.61 -20.89
C ALA A 123 21.93 -8.11 -19.56
N LEU A 124 22.78 -8.71 -18.70
CA LEU A 124 22.39 -9.13 -17.35
C LEU A 124 21.96 -7.95 -16.47
N PHE A 125 22.62 -6.80 -16.61
CA PHE A 125 22.26 -5.60 -15.89
C PHE A 125 20.86 -5.10 -16.26
N ILE A 126 20.59 -4.97 -17.58
CA ILE A 126 19.28 -4.55 -18.09
C ILE A 126 18.20 -5.56 -17.65
N LEU A 127 18.47 -6.86 -17.78
CA LEU A 127 17.55 -7.91 -17.38
C LEU A 127 17.26 -7.88 -15.88
N GLY A 128 18.28 -7.76 -15.04
CA GLY A 128 18.12 -7.67 -13.59
C GLY A 128 17.32 -6.44 -13.17
N PHE A 129 17.50 -5.31 -13.86
CA PHE A 129 16.68 -4.13 -13.64
C PHE A 129 15.22 -4.36 -14.04
N SER A 130 14.96 -4.98 -15.19
CA SER A 130 13.61 -5.35 -15.64
C SER A 130 12.94 -6.32 -14.65
N ILE A 131 13.67 -7.27 -14.08
CA ILE A 131 13.15 -8.18 -13.05
C ILE A 131 12.73 -7.39 -11.81
N LEU A 132 13.54 -6.43 -11.33
CA LEU A 132 13.18 -5.59 -10.18
C LEU A 132 11.91 -4.77 -10.43
N GLU A 133 11.72 -4.31 -11.66
CA GLU A 133 10.52 -3.59 -12.08
C GLU A 133 9.29 -4.52 -12.09
N LEU A 134 9.39 -5.68 -12.74
CA LEU A 134 8.31 -6.66 -12.82
C LEU A 134 7.89 -7.16 -11.42
N MET A 135 8.85 -7.35 -10.53
CA MET A 135 8.61 -7.73 -9.14
C MET A 135 7.85 -6.68 -8.33
N ARG A 136 8.04 -5.40 -8.65
CA ARG A 136 7.30 -4.31 -8.00
C ARG A 136 5.83 -4.36 -8.40
N ASP A 137 5.55 -4.59 -9.68
CA ASP A 137 4.19 -4.72 -10.19
C ASP A 137 3.51 -5.95 -9.61
N LEU A 138 4.22 -7.08 -9.55
CA LEU A 138 3.71 -8.33 -8.95
C LEU A 138 3.31 -8.13 -7.48
N ARG A 139 4.10 -7.38 -6.69
CA ARG A 139 3.75 -7.03 -5.31
C ARG A 139 2.44 -6.25 -5.26
N SER A 140 2.30 -5.22 -6.10
CA SER A 140 1.10 -4.37 -6.12
C SER A 140 -0.16 -5.16 -6.47
N PHE A 141 -0.04 -6.12 -7.39
CA PHE A 141 -1.12 -7.02 -7.77
C PHE A 141 -1.56 -7.92 -6.60
N PHE A 142 -0.61 -8.56 -5.91
CA PHE A 142 -0.92 -9.41 -4.75
C PHE A 142 -1.54 -8.61 -3.60
N ASP A 143 -1.05 -7.40 -3.34
CA ASP A 143 -1.61 -6.56 -2.28
C ASP A 143 -3.06 -6.11 -2.62
N TYR A 144 -3.35 -5.79 -3.89
CA TYR A 144 -4.71 -5.51 -4.36
C TYR A 144 -5.63 -6.74 -4.25
N PHE A 145 -5.15 -7.90 -4.67
CA PHE A 145 -5.93 -9.13 -4.68
C PHE A 145 -6.25 -9.61 -3.26
N ALA A 146 -5.26 -9.62 -2.36
CA ALA A 146 -5.44 -9.98 -0.96
C ALA A 146 -6.44 -9.04 -0.26
N LEU A 147 -6.37 -7.73 -0.56
CA LEU A 147 -7.32 -6.75 -0.03
C LEU A 147 -8.75 -7.04 -0.49
N ARG A 148 -8.95 -7.24 -1.80
CA ARG A 148 -10.29 -7.49 -2.36
C ARG A 148 -10.89 -8.80 -1.82
N HIS A 149 -10.09 -9.85 -1.71
CA HIS A 149 -10.57 -11.13 -1.20
C HIS A 149 -10.96 -11.06 0.29
N ARG A 150 -10.14 -10.41 1.12
CA ARG A 150 -10.42 -10.24 2.56
C ARG A 150 -11.68 -9.44 2.83
N VAL A 151 -11.94 -8.38 2.06
CA VAL A 151 -13.18 -7.59 2.16
C VAL A 151 -14.40 -8.46 1.88
N ILE A 152 -14.37 -9.24 0.80
CA ILE A 152 -15.49 -10.11 0.41
C ILE A 152 -15.73 -11.20 1.46
N GLN A 153 -14.66 -11.81 2.00
CA GLN A 153 -14.77 -12.84 3.02
C GLN A 153 -15.35 -12.28 4.34
N ARG A 154 -14.93 -11.07 4.75
CA ARG A 154 -15.41 -10.41 5.96
C ARG A 154 -16.85 -9.92 5.85
N VAL A 155 -17.29 -9.41 4.70
CA VAL A 155 -18.70 -9.06 4.47
C VAL A 155 -19.60 -10.30 4.55
N ARG A 156 -19.08 -11.47 4.17
CA ARG A 156 -19.82 -12.75 4.22
C ARG A 156 -19.80 -13.43 5.58
N GLN A 157 -18.69 -13.31 6.32
CA GLN A 157 -18.48 -13.99 7.61
C GLN A 157 -18.79 -13.13 8.84
N ALA A 158 -18.83 -11.81 8.70
CA ALA A 158 -19.32 -10.95 9.77
C ALA A 158 -20.81 -11.17 9.95
N ASP A 159 -21.23 -11.38 11.20
CA ASP A 159 -22.61 -11.18 11.59
C ASP A 159 -23.01 -9.76 11.09
N PRO A 160 -24.10 -9.58 10.34
CA PRO A 160 -24.48 -8.26 9.79
C PRO A 160 -24.67 -7.17 10.87
N VAL A 161 -24.63 -7.57 12.15
CA VAL A 161 -24.80 -6.73 13.32
C VAL A 161 -23.54 -6.77 14.18
N VAL A 162 -22.81 -5.66 14.23
CA VAL A 162 -21.65 -5.52 15.13
C VAL A 162 -22.15 -4.99 16.47
N TYR A 163 -22.10 -5.78 17.54
CA TYR A 163 -22.51 -5.31 18.86
C TYR A 163 -21.52 -4.29 19.43
N VAL A 164 -22.05 -3.24 20.05
CA VAL A 164 -21.29 -2.16 20.69
C VAL A 164 -20.59 -2.72 21.94
N PRO A 165 -19.25 -2.67 22.05
CA PRO A 165 -18.55 -3.17 23.23
C PRO A 165 -18.83 -2.36 24.48
N ASP A 166 -18.60 -2.93 25.67
CA ASP A 166 -18.73 -2.20 26.93
C ASP A 166 -17.73 -1.03 27.03
N GLY A 167 -18.23 0.15 27.42
CA GLY A 167 -17.40 1.34 27.63
C GLY A 167 -18.22 2.58 28.01
N LYS A 168 -17.59 3.49 28.76
CA LYS A 168 -18.25 4.68 29.31
C LYS A 168 -18.61 5.72 28.24
N ASP A 169 -17.86 5.75 27.15
CA ASP A 169 -17.99 6.72 26.06
C ASP A 169 -17.82 6.04 24.69
N ALA A 170 -18.47 6.56 23.64
CA ALA A 170 -18.48 6.00 22.29
C ALA A 170 -17.05 5.84 21.73
N VAL A 171 -16.16 6.78 22.06
CA VAL A 171 -14.74 6.73 21.67
C VAL A 171 -14.01 5.58 22.35
N GLN A 172 -14.29 5.32 23.64
CA GLN A 172 -13.69 4.17 24.33
C GLN A 172 -14.22 2.85 23.77
N ARG A 173 -15.52 2.79 23.45
CA ARG A 173 -16.14 1.59 22.87
C ARG A 173 -15.57 1.24 21.51
N ILE A 174 -15.38 2.22 20.61
CA ILE A 174 -14.75 1.94 19.32
C ILE A 174 -13.28 1.55 19.48
N LEU A 175 -12.53 2.16 20.41
CA LEU A 175 -11.13 1.80 20.64
C LEU A 175 -11.02 0.36 21.17
N SER A 176 -11.91 -0.05 22.07
CA SER A 176 -12.04 -1.44 22.52
C SER A 176 -12.37 -2.38 21.36
N TYR A 177 -13.32 -2.01 20.49
CA TYR A 177 -13.66 -2.76 19.29
C TYR A 177 -12.44 -2.96 18.35
N LEU A 178 -11.69 -1.88 18.10
CA LEU A 178 -10.50 -1.91 17.25
C LEU A 178 -9.40 -2.81 17.85
N GLY A 179 -9.16 -2.71 19.15
CA GLY A 179 -8.24 -3.57 19.87
C GLY A 179 -8.66 -5.05 19.87
N ALA A 180 -9.96 -5.34 19.96
CA ALA A 180 -10.48 -6.70 19.85
C ALA A 180 -10.28 -7.29 18.44
N THR A 181 -10.49 -6.46 17.40
CA THR A 181 -10.56 -6.90 16.00
C THR A 181 -9.19 -6.98 15.30
N SER A 182 -8.20 -6.20 15.76
CA SER A 182 -6.86 -6.14 15.15
C SER A 182 -5.74 -6.30 16.19
N SER A 183 -4.92 -7.34 16.03
CA SER A 183 -3.74 -7.58 16.89
C SER A 183 -2.71 -6.47 16.80
N ASP A 184 -2.59 -5.83 15.63
CA ASP A 184 -1.64 -4.74 15.39
C ASP A 184 -2.07 -3.48 16.15
N VAL A 185 -3.36 -3.13 16.09
CA VAL A 185 -3.92 -2.00 16.85
C VAL A 185 -3.84 -2.27 18.35
N ARG A 186 -4.13 -3.49 18.80
CA ARG A 186 -3.99 -3.90 20.21
C ARG A 186 -2.57 -3.71 20.74
N GLY A 187 -1.57 -4.16 19.98
CA GLY A 187 -0.16 -4.03 20.36
C GLY A 187 0.28 -2.57 20.44
N ILE A 188 -0.27 -1.69 19.59
CA ILE A 188 0.06 -0.27 19.58
C ILE A 188 -0.64 0.47 20.72
N MET A 189 -1.91 0.16 20.99
CA MET A 189 -2.63 0.74 22.12
C MET A 189 -1.98 0.42 23.47
N ALA A 190 -1.27 -0.71 23.58
CA ALA A 190 -0.49 -1.07 24.77
C ALA A 190 0.83 -0.27 24.90
N THR A 191 1.24 0.49 23.87
CA THR A 191 2.47 1.29 23.90
C THR A 191 2.19 2.66 24.54
N PRO A 192 2.94 3.07 25.59
CA PRO A 192 2.75 4.37 26.22
C PRO A 192 2.89 5.53 25.22
N GLY A 193 1.91 6.43 25.19
CA GLY A 193 1.90 7.62 24.32
C GLY A 193 1.52 7.36 22.85
N ALA A 194 1.12 6.14 22.50
CA ALA A 194 0.63 5.80 21.16
C ALA A 194 -0.84 6.19 20.94
N VAL A 195 -1.62 6.35 22.01
CA VAL A 195 -3.01 6.81 22.00
C VAL A 195 -3.10 8.16 22.70
N ALA A 196 -3.74 9.13 22.05
CA ALA A 196 -4.07 10.44 22.61
C ALA A 196 -5.59 10.64 22.60
N THR A 197 -6.18 10.92 23.77
CA THR A 197 -7.61 11.14 23.98
C THR A 197 -7.84 12.22 25.05
N PRO A 198 -8.39 13.40 24.73
CA PRO A 198 -8.58 13.96 23.38
C PRO A 198 -7.24 14.32 22.72
N ALA A 199 -7.22 14.48 21.40
CA ALA A 199 -6.03 14.83 20.64
C ALA A 199 -6.16 16.19 19.97
N LEU A 200 -5.28 17.13 20.34
CA LEU A 200 -5.10 18.40 19.65
C LEU A 200 -3.86 18.31 18.77
N LEU A 201 -4.04 18.38 17.45
CA LEU A 201 -2.98 18.16 16.47
C LEU A 201 -2.82 19.40 15.60
N THR A 202 -1.59 19.89 15.49
CA THR A 202 -1.26 21.03 14.63
C THR A 202 -0.92 20.55 13.22
N GLY A 203 -1.62 21.09 12.22
CA GLY A 203 -1.41 20.80 10.82
C GLY A 203 -0.27 21.61 10.20
N LYS A 204 0.05 21.33 8.92
CA LYS A 204 1.13 21.99 8.20
C LYS A 204 0.79 23.47 7.94
N SER A 205 -0.49 23.80 7.87
CA SER A 205 -0.99 25.18 7.81
C SER A 205 -0.73 26.00 9.08
N GLY A 206 -0.37 25.36 10.19
CA GLY A 206 -0.26 26.00 11.51
C GLY A 206 -1.59 26.03 12.29
N LEU A 207 -2.70 25.59 11.68
CA LEU A 207 -3.98 25.44 12.37
C LEU A 207 -3.95 24.23 13.31
N THR A 208 -4.64 24.34 14.45
CA THR A 208 -4.78 23.23 15.41
C THR A 208 -6.18 22.63 15.28
N TYR A 209 -6.23 21.32 15.07
CA TYR A 209 -7.44 20.55 14.89
C TYR A 209 -7.69 19.65 16.10
N SER A 210 -8.96 19.46 16.46
CA SER A 210 -9.36 18.61 17.59
C SER A 210 -9.96 17.28 17.11
N PHE A 211 -9.38 16.19 17.58
CA PHE A 211 -9.84 14.82 17.39
C PHE A 211 -10.14 14.20 18.76
N ASP A 212 -11.10 13.28 18.80
CA ASP A 212 -11.53 12.68 20.06
C ASP A 212 -10.63 11.50 20.43
N ALA A 213 -10.07 10.81 19.43
CA ALA A 213 -8.91 9.96 19.61
C ALA A 213 -7.94 10.06 18.43
N TYR A 214 -6.65 9.88 18.75
CA TYR A 214 -5.59 9.73 17.77
C TYR A 214 -4.68 8.58 18.20
N VAL A 215 -4.62 7.53 17.38
CA VAL A 215 -3.72 6.40 17.59
C VAL A 215 -2.62 6.48 16.54
N ARG A 216 -1.36 6.45 16.96
CA ARG A 216 -0.23 6.49 16.04
C ARG A 216 0.81 5.43 16.32
N ARG A 217 1.42 4.95 15.23
CA ARG A 217 2.69 4.25 15.24
C ARG A 217 3.72 5.09 14.52
N ASP A 218 4.80 5.39 15.21
CA ASP A 218 5.86 6.19 14.61
C ASP A 218 6.55 5.48 13.44
N PRO A 219 7.02 6.25 12.43
CA PRO A 219 7.81 5.69 11.36
C PRO A 219 9.12 5.14 11.90
N SER A 220 9.55 4.01 11.36
CA SER A 220 10.87 3.42 11.66
C SER A 220 11.99 4.39 11.34
N THR A 221 13.12 4.30 12.06
CA THR A 221 14.31 5.14 11.82
C THR A 221 14.79 5.02 10.38
N LEU A 222 14.83 3.82 9.83
CA LEU A 222 15.18 3.60 8.42
C LEU A 222 14.23 4.34 7.47
N TRP A 223 12.92 4.37 7.75
CA TRP A 223 11.95 5.11 6.93
C TRP A 223 12.19 6.61 7.03
N ARG A 224 12.54 7.13 8.21
CA ARG A 224 12.85 8.54 8.45
C ARG A 224 14.07 9.03 7.67
N PHE A 225 15.03 8.17 7.35
CA PHE A 225 16.22 8.59 6.58
C PHE A 225 16.18 8.18 5.11
N THR A 226 15.81 6.92 4.82
CA THR A 226 16.06 6.30 3.51
C THR A 226 14.80 5.94 2.73
N ASN A 227 13.60 6.24 3.27
CA ASN A 227 12.32 5.78 2.70
C ASN A 227 12.21 4.24 2.58
N LEU A 228 13.01 3.51 3.36
CA LEU A 228 13.00 2.05 3.47
C LEU A 228 12.53 1.67 4.88
N GLY A 229 11.59 0.73 5.00
CA GLY A 229 11.06 0.28 6.30
C GLY A 229 9.59 0.64 6.51
N ALA A 230 9.14 0.59 7.76
CA ALA A 230 7.74 0.90 8.11
C ALA A 230 7.53 2.41 8.14
N ALA A 231 6.56 2.89 7.35
CA ALA A 231 6.19 4.30 7.26
C ALA A 231 5.49 4.84 8.53
N GLY A 232 5.19 3.96 9.48
CA GLY A 232 4.27 4.27 10.56
C GLY A 232 2.84 4.30 10.04
N PHE A 233 1.91 4.65 10.93
CA PHE A 233 0.53 4.92 10.54
C PHE A 233 -0.19 5.71 11.63
N ALA A 234 -1.30 6.34 11.23
CA ALA A 234 -2.20 7.04 12.12
C ALA A 234 -3.66 6.61 11.91
N VAL A 235 -4.40 6.48 13.01
CA VAL A 235 -5.84 6.32 13.05
C VAL A 235 -6.43 7.56 13.72
N PHE A 236 -7.33 8.23 13.01
CA PHE A 236 -8.03 9.41 13.49
C PHE A 236 -9.46 9.02 13.84
N VAL A 237 -9.95 9.47 15.01
CA VAL A 237 -11.33 9.26 15.45
C VAL A 237 -11.96 10.61 15.76
N LYS A 238 -13.12 10.88 15.15
CA LYS A 238 -13.91 12.07 15.41
C LYS A 238 -15.37 11.71 15.64
N GLY A 239 -15.91 12.06 16.80
CA GLY A 239 -17.30 11.90 17.18
C GLY A 239 -18.15 13.12 16.81
N PHE A 240 -19.39 12.85 16.42
CA PHE A 240 -20.43 13.84 16.14
C PHE A 240 -21.70 13.51 16.92
N GLU A 241 -22.29 14.54 17.54
CA GLU A 241 -23.55 14.45 18.30
C GLU A 241 -24.81 14.44 17.42
N ARG A 242 -24.65 14.83 16.15
CA ARG A 242 -25.69 14.89 15.11
C ARG A 242 -25.20 14.18 13.85
N ALA A 243 -26.11 13.82 12.95
CA ALA A 243 -25.75 13.28 11.64
C ALA A 243 -24.69 14.18 10.96
N PRO A 244 -23.53 13.61 10.56
CA PRO A 244 -22.45 14.40 9.95
C PRO A 244 -22.90 14.94 8.60
N THR A 245 -22.63 16.22 8.36
CA THR A 245 -22.91 16.86 7.07
C THR A 245 -21.75 16.69 6.10
N LEU A 246 -21.99 16.89 4.80
CA LEU A 246 -20.94 16.87 3.78
C LEU A 246 -19.80 17.86 4.11
N ALA A 247 -20.15 19.06 4.59
CA ALA A 247 -19.18 20.07 5.00
C ALA A 247 -18.30 19.59 6.17
N ASP A 248 -18.89 18.89 7.14
CA ASP A 248 -18.15 18.31 8.28
C ASP A 248 -17.12 17.27 7.80
N LEU A 249 -17.51 16.40 6.86
CA LEU A 249 -16.62 15.38 6.30
C LEU A 249 -15.51 15.97 5.42
N GLN A 250 -15.81 17.00 4.63
CA GLN A 250 -14.82 17.73 3.84
C GLN A 250 -13.81 18.47 4.73
N ALA A 251 -14.29 19.13 5.79
CA ALA A 251 -13.44 19.78 6.77
C ALA A 251 -12.54 18.77 7.49
N LEU A 252 -13.10 17.61 7.88
CA LEU A 252 -12.35 16.53 8.51
C LEU A 252 -11.27 15.95 7.58
N LYS A 253 -11.61 15.68 6.31
CA LYS A 253 -10.65 15.24 5.29
C LYS A 253 -9.49 16.23 5.18
N THR A 254 -9.81 17.52 5.04
CA THR A 254 -8.80 18.59 4.91
C THR A 254 -7.90 18.67 6.15
N ALA A 255 -8.49 18.59 7.36
CA ALA A 255 -7.75 18.59 8.62
C ALA A 255 -6.76 17.42 8.72
N ILE A 256 -7.20 16.21 8.33
CA ILE A 256 -6.37 15.01 8.39
C ILE A 256 -5.23 15.06 7.36
N GLU A 257 -5.50 15.53 6.14
CA GLU A 257 -4.47 15.73 5.13
C GLU A 257 -3.40 16.71 5.60
N ASP A 258 -3.82 17.80 6.27
CA ASP A 258 -2.92 18.82 6.80
C ASP A 258 -2.07 18.29 7.98
N VAL A 259 -2.69 17.55 8.92
CA VAL A 259 -2.01 16.94 10.07
C VAL A 259 -1.05 15.83 9.66
N ALA A 260 -1.45 14.95 8.75
CA ALA A 260 -0.57 13.93 8.19
C ALA A 260 0.60 14.56 7.42
N GLY A 261 0.33 15.68 6.73
CA GLY A 261 1.34 16.51 6.08
C GLY A 261 2.37 17.09 7.04
N ALA A 262 1.96 17.51 8.25
CA ALA A 262 2.85 18.01 9.30
C ALA A 262 3.64 16.89 9.99
N THR A 263 2.96 15.87 10.48
CA THR A 263 3.55 14.78 11.27
C THR A 263 4.41 13.83 10.43
N LYS A 264 4.23 13.82 9.10
CA LYS A 264 4.85 12.85 8.18
C LYS A 264 4.49 11.39 8.50
N ILE A 265 3.36 11.18 9.17
CA ILE A 265 2.80 9.86 9.45
C ILE A 265 1.61 9.66 8.50
N PRO A 266 1.58 8.58 7.69
CA PRO A 266 0.48 8.37 6.76
C PRO A 266 -0.82 8.04 7.50
N PRO A 267 -1.97 8.61 7.08
CA PRO A 267 -3.26 8.21 7.59
C PRO A 267 -3.55 6.78 7.09
N ALA A 268 -3.98 5.92 8.00
CA ALA A 268 -4.34 4.55 7.67
C ALA A 268 -5.80 4.24 7.94
N ARG A 269 -6.45 4.99 8.85
CA ARG A 269 -7.89 4.91 9.06
C ARG A 269 -8.45 6.23 9.57
N ILE A 270 -9.63 6.59 9.10
CA ILE A 270 -10.36 7.79 9.52
C ILE A 270 -11.75 7.32 9.95
N LEU A 271 -12.02 7.36 11.24
CA LEU A 271 -13.28 6.92 11.84
C LEU A 271 -14.10 8.13 12.26
N VAL A 272 -15.28 8.24 11.67
CA VAL A 272 -16.32 9.18 12.05
C VAL A 272 -17.30 8.40 12.93
N LEU A 273 -17.45 8.79 14.18
CA LEU A 273 -18.44 8.19 15.08
C LEU A 273 -19.66 9.08 15.11
N TRP A 274 -20.83 8.49 15.00
CA TRP A 274 -22.08 9.19 15.22
C TRP A 274 -23.03 8.28 15.97
N ARG A 275 -23.60 8.78 17.06
CA ARG A 275 -24.69 8.10 17.76
C ARG A 275 -26.01 8.56 17.14
N SER A 276 -26.63 7.69 16.35
CA SER A 276 -27.92 8.01 15.76
C SER A 276 -28.99 8.05 16.84
N LYS A 277 -29.89 9.02 16.73
CA LYS A 277 -31.10 9.11 17.55
C LYS A 277 -32.28 8.83 16.64
N ALA A 278 -33.06 7.79 16.96
CA ALA A 278 -34.30 7.45 16.23
C ALA A 278 -34.10 7.34 14.70
N ASP A 279 -34.90 8.05 13.90
CA ASP A 279 -34.96 7.97 12.42
C ASP A 279 -33.94 8.89 11.71
N GLU A 280 -32.95 9.43 12.41
CA GLU A 280 -31.92 10.22 11.73
C GLU A 280 -31.10 9.32 10.79
N SER A 281 -30.94 9.78 9.54
CA SER A 281 -30.13 9.13 8.51
C SER A 281 -29.18 10.13 7.88
N VAL A 282 -28.01 9.66 7.43
CA VAL A 282 -27.12 10.49 6.61
C VAL A 282 -27.76 10.80 5.26
N THR A 283 -27.49 11.99 4.73
CA THR A 283 -27.97 12.37 3.40
C THR A 283 -27.28 11.55 2.30
N PRO A 284 -27.92 11.37 1.11
CA PRO A 284 -27.31 10.66 -0.01
C PRO A 284 -25.93 11.19 -0.40
N ASP A 285 -25.73 12.51 -0.34
CA ASP A 285 -24.46 13.16 -0.67
C ASP A 285 -23.33 12.75 0.30
N VAL A 286 -23.65 12.54 1.57
CA VAL A 286 -22.71 12.03 2.59
C VAL A 286 -22.34 10.59 2.30
N TYR A 287 -23.31 9.76 1.92
CA TYR A 287 -23.06 8.38 1.51
C TYR A 287 -22.19 8.31 0.25
N GLU A 288 -22.48 9.15 -0.75
CA GLU A 288 -21.67 9.24 -1.96
C GLU A 288 -20.24 9.71 -1.65
N PHE A 289 -20.08 10.70 -0.78
CA PHE A 289 -18.76 11.15 -0.34
C PHE A 289 -17.98 10.04 0.37
N LEU A 290 -18.59 9.36 1.35
CA LEU A 290 -17.96 8.27 2.08
C LEU A 290 -17.52 7.11 1.16
N THR A 291 -18.27 6.86 0.08
CA THR A 291 -17.99 5.75 -0.86
C THR A 291 -17.03 6.12 -2.00
N LYS A 292 -17.02 7.37 -2.46
CA LYS A 292 -16.22 7.80 -3.62
C LYS A 292 -14.96 8.59 -3.25
N GLU A 293 -14.99 9.32 -2.15
CA GLU A 293 -13.90 10.20 -1.75
C GLU A 293 -12.90 9.51 -0.81
N SER A 294 -11.64 9.94 -0.91
CA SER A 294 -10.54 9.44 -0.07
C SER A 294 -9.60 10.58 0.29
N ALA A 295 -9.10 10.57 1.52
CA ALA A 295 -8.01 11.44 1.94
C ALA A 295 -6.72 11.00 1.25
N ARG A 296 -5.99 11.95 0.65
CA ARG A 296 -4.77 11.68 -0.12
C ARG A 296 -3.63 12.55 0.38
N VAL A 297 -2.56 11.93 0.83
CA VAL A 297 -1.40 12.64 1.40
C VAL A 297 -0.13 12.20 0.71
N LYS A 298 0.66 13.17 0.23
CA LYS A 298 1.98 12.92 -0.34
C LYS A 298 3.04 13.09 0.73
N ILE A 299 3.66 11.99 1.14
CA ILE A 299 4.74 11.95 2.14
C ILE A 299 5.99 11.40 1.45
N ARG A 300 7.06 12.20 1.41
CA ARG A 300 8.36 11.83 0.82
C ARG A 300 8.25 11.20 -0.58
N GLY A 301 7.45 11.80 -1.45
CA GLY A 301 7.26 11.35 -2.83
C GLY A 301 6.31 10.16 -3.00
N SER A 302 5.85 9.54 -1.91
CA SER A 302 4.83 8.47 -1.94
C SER A 302 3.45 9.04 -1.63
N THR A 303 2.44 8.63 -2.39
CA THR A 303 1.03 9.00 -2.15
C THR A 303 0.38 7.91 -1.30
N PHE A 304 -0.22 8.33 -0.20
CA PHE A 304 -1.02 7.49 0.70
C PHE A 304 -2.49 7.88 0.57
N VAL A 305 -3.35 6.88 0.47
CA VAL A 305 -4.80 7.06 0.26
C VAL A 305 -5.54 6.33 1.36
N CYS A 306 -6.50 6.99 2.00
CA CYS A 306 -7.33 6.44 3.06
C CYS A 306 -8.77 6.89 2.87
N SER A 307 -9.72 5.96 2.88
CA SER A 307 -11.15 6.27 2.92
C SER A 307 -11.59 6.76 4.30
N LEU A 308 -12.68 7.50 4.34
CA LEU A 308 -13.37 7.84 5.59
C LEU A 308 -14.42 6.76 5.86
N GLU A 309 -14.52 6.34 7.11
CA GLU A 309 -15.48 5.34 7.56
C GLU A 309 -16.38 5.97 8.63
N LEU A 310 -17.68 5.92 8.41
CA LEU A 310 -18.70 6.29 9.38
C LEU A 310 -19.13 5.05 10.15
N ALA A 311 -18.98 5.08 11.47
CA ALA A 311 -19.57 4.11 12.39
C ALA A 311 -20.77 4.76 13.09
N ILE A 312 -21.94 4.21 12.85
CA ILE A 312 -23.22 4.66 13.40
C ILE A 312 -23.54 3.77 14.59
N GLU A 313 -23.52 4.34 15.80
CA GLU A 313 -24.02 3.67 16.99
C GLU A 313 -25.54 3.81 17.03
N ARG A 314 -26.26 2.70 16.93
CA ARG A 314 -27.72 2.65 17.03
C ARG A 314 -28.17 2.45 18.48
N ASP A 315 -29.38 2.89 18.77
CA ASP A 315 -29.98 2.79 20.12
C ASP A 315 -30.20 1.33 20.56
N ASP A 316 -30.21 0.37 19.63
CA ASP A 316 -30.29 -1.08 19.89
C ASP A 316 -28.96 -1.70 20.33
N GLY A 317 -27.90 -0.89 20.50
CA GLY A 317 -26.58 -1.35 20.93
C GLY A 317 -25.77 -1.99 19.80
N THR A 318 -26.03 -1.61 18.55
CA THR A 318 -25.34 -2.11 17.36
C THR A 318 -24.58 -1.00 16.63
N TYR A 319 -23.52 -1.36 15.91
CA TYR A 319 -22.78 -0.51 15.00
C TYR A 319 -23.11 -0.84 13.54
N ASP A 320 -23.39 0.20 12.77
CA ASP A 320 -23.53 0.16 11.32
C ASP A 320 -22.37 0.94 10.68
N PHE A 321 -21.74 0.43 9.62
CA PHE A 321 -20.52 1.02 9.04
C PHE A 321 -20.70 1.43 7.58
N ILE A 322 -20.32 2.67 7.24
CA ILE A 322 -20.45 3.24 5.88
C ILE A 322 -19.15 3.94 5.46
N PRO A 323 -18.44 3.49 4.41
CA PRO A 323 -18.55 2.16 3.81
C PRO A 323 -17.99 1.11 4.78
N VAL A 324 -18.39 -0.15 4.61
CA VAL A 324 -17.75 -1.27 5.29
C VAL A 324 -16.35 -1.48 4.68
N VAL A 325 -15.37 -0.70 5.11
CA VAL A 325 -13.97 -0.85 4.68
C VAL A 325 -13.23 -1.69 5.70
N VAL A 326 -13.07 -2.98 5.40
CA VAL A 326 -12.37 -3.92 6.28
C VAL A 326 -10.89 -3.98 5.88
N GLU A 327 -10.07 -3.18 6.57
CA GLU A 327 -8.59 -3.07 6.62
C GLU A 327 -7.70 -3.85 5.61
N PRO A 328 -6.61 -3.19 5.15
CA PRO A 328 -5.35 -3.38 5.88
C PRO A 328 -4.57 -2.08 6.16
N VAL A 329 -4.25 -1.84 7.43
CA VAL A 329 -3.14 -0.94 7.77
C VAL A 329 -1.84 -1.73 7.63
N MET A 330 -1.18 -1.66 6.47
CA MET A 330 0.28 -1.69 6.39
C MET A 330 0.77 -1.11 5.06
N SER A 331 1.20 0.15 5.17
CA SER A 331 2.22 0.84 4.36
C SER A 331 2.92 0.01 3.26
N GLY A 332 2.75 0.45 2.02
CA GLY A 332 3.82 0.39 1.02
C GLY A 332 3.45 -0.18 -0.34
N THR A 333 2.78 0.61 -1.19
CA THR A 333 3.34 1.20 -2.43
C THR A 333 2.19 1.90 -3.15
N GLY A 334 2.31 3.21 -3.39
CA GLY A 334 1.28 3.98 -4.07
C GLY A 334 0.91 3.37 -5.43
N THR A 335 -0.38 3.14 -5.62
CA THR A 335 -1.01 2.87 -6.91
C THR A 335 -1.03 4.17 -7.72
N PRO A 336 -0.61 4.17 -9.00
CA PRO A 336 -1.01 5.20 -9.93
C PRO A 336 -2.51 5.03 -10.23
N THR A 337 -3.29 6.08 -10.00
CA THR A 337 -4.64 6.19 -10.55
C THR A 337 -4.55 6.30 -12.07
N ALA A 338 -5.17 5.35 -12.77
CA ALA A 338 -5.50 5.52 -14.18
C ALA A 338 -6.52 6.67 -14.30
N ALA A 339 -6.24 7.59 -15.23
CA ALA A 339 -7.23 8.53 -15.75
C ALA A 339 -8.10 7.84 -16.79
#